data_AF-A0A6I9PSZ4-F1
#
_entry.id   AF-A0A6I9PSZ4-F1
#
_cell.length_a   1.000
_cell.length_b   1.000
_cell.length_c   1.000
_cell.angle_alpha   90.00
_cell.angle_beta   90.00
_cell.angle_gamma   90.00
#
_symmetry.space_group_name_H-M   'P 1'
#
loop_
_entity.id
_entity.type
_entity.pdbx_description
1 polymer ?
#
loop_
_entity_poly.entity_id
_entity_poly.type
_entity_poly.pdbx_seq_one_letter_code
_entity_poly.pdbx_strand_id
1 'polypeptide(L)'
;MPPRSEILSVPHPLIVALPGTEQLFEMTSDSSLSLRFASHSPSALLRRGVFGDYYHFRHRTVVKRSLSDHRGTQVRLERDPKVTWAEQQVSKKRKKRDIYQEPSDPKFRDQWYLYNPNHRDLNARSAWELGYTGKGVVVSILDDGIEKNHPDLMQNYDPDASYDVNDGDPDPQPRYTQLNDNRHGTRCAGEVAAVANNGICGVGVAYNAKIGGVRMLDGEVTDMVEAQSLSLNPQHIDVYSASWGPEDDGKTVDGPAKLAKEAFLRGVTEVCV
;
A
#
# COMPACT_ATOMS: atom_id res chain seq x y z
N MET A 1 50.04 -12.80 34.17
CA MET A 1 48.71 -12.22 34.46
C MET A 1 47.67 -13.02 33.68
N PRO A 2 46.60 -13.49 34.33
CA PRO A 2 45.67 -14.49 33.79
C PRO A 2 44.59 -13.87 32.86
N PRO A 3 43.89 -14.69 32.06
CA PRO A 3 42.93 -14.23 31.05
C PRO A 3 41.59 -13.80 31.68
N ARG A 4 40.93 -12.84 31.02
CA ARG A 4 39.56 -12.40 31.36
C ARG A 4 38.58 -13.54 31.08
N SER A 5 37.83 -13.91 32.10
CA SER A 5 36.81 -14.95 32.11
C SER A 5 35.64 -14.65 31.17
N GLU A 6 35.37 -15.57 30.24
CA GLU A 6 34.06 -15.72 29.59
C GLU A 6 33.03 -16.15 30.64
N ILE A 7 31.94 -15.39 30.78
CA ILE A 7 30.76 -15.85 31.53
C ILE A 7 29.92 -16.70 30.57
N LEU A 8 30.21 -18.00 30.55
CA LEU A 8 29.35 -19.03 29.95
C LEU A 8 28.09 -19.15 30.81
N SER A 9 27.05 -18.40 30.45
CA SER A 9 25.69 -18.61 30.98
C SER A 9 25.12 -19.88 30.37
N VAL A 10 25.33 -21.02 31.04
CA VAL A 10 24.72 -22.30 30.68
C VAL A 10 23.20 -22.22 30.94
N PRO A 11 22.33 -22.31 29.93
CA PRO A 11 20.90 -22.19 30.15
C PRO A 11 20.37 -23.52 30.71
N HIS A 12 19.65 -23.45 31.83
CA HIS A 12 18.97 -24.60 32.39
C HIS A 12 17.71 -24.92 31.56
N PRO A 13 17.41 -26.21 31.31
CA PRO A 13 16.34 -26.61 30.42
C PRO A 13 14.93 -26.46 31.02
N LEU A 14 13.91 -26.24 30.17
CA LEU A 14 12.49 -26.35 30.57
C LEU A 14 12.21 -27.83 30.82
N ILE A 15 11.76 -28.19 32.03
CA ILE A 15 11.25 -29.51 32.34
C ILE A 15 9.72 -29.47 32.22
N VAL A 16 9.15 -30.16 31.23
CA VAL A 16 7.71 -30.46 31.23
C VAL A 16 7.56 -31.83 31.88
N ALA A 17 6.86 -31.91 33.01
CA ALA A 17 6.46 -33.17 33.61
C ALA A 17 5.03 -33.48 33.16
N LEU A 18 4.84 -34.63 32.51
CA LEU A 18 3.51 -35.14 32.23
C LEU A 18 3.06 -36.00 33.42
N PRO A 19 1.82 -35.87 33.93
CA PRO A 19 1.39 -36.62 35.10
C PRO A 19 1.32 -38.12 34.79
N GLY A 20 1.97 -38.93 35.62
CA GLY A 20 1.96 -40.39 35.55
C GLY A 20 3.05 -41.00 34.65
N THR A 21 3.98 -40.19 34.13
CA THR A 21 5.21 -40.68 33.52
C THR A 21 6.39 -40.04 34.25
N GLU A 22 7.38 -40.84 34.67
CA GLU A 22 8.68 -40.34 35.15
C GLU A 22 9.51 -39.72 34.00
N GLN A 23 8.87 -39.28 32.91
CA GLN A 23 9.54 -38.69 31.76
C GLN A 23 9.61 -37.17 31.95
N LEU A 24 10.79 -36.74 32.36
CA LEU A 24 11.20 -35.35 32.37
C LEU A 24 11.59 -34.97 30.94
N PHE A 25 10.83 -34.07 30.30
CA PHE A 25 11.20 -33.55 28.99
C PHE A 25 12.12 -32.36 29.16
N GLU A 26 13.40 -32.54 28.86
CA GLU A 26 14.43 -31.51 28.91
C GLU A 26 14.40 -30.68 27.61
N MET A 27 13.97 -29.42 27.68
CA MET A 27 14.12 -28.47 26.56
C MET A 27 15.39 -27.67 26.72
N THR A 28 16.32 -27.84 25.79
CA THR A 28 17.45 -26.93 25.66
C THR A 28 16.97 -25.52 25.27
N SER A 29 17.78 -24.55 25.67
CA SER A 29 17.59 -23.09 25.64
C SER A 29 16.71 -22.53 24.51
N ASP A 30 15.81 -21.61 24.89
CA ASP A 30 15.19 -20.57 24.05
C ASP A 30 13.76 -20.77 23.51
N SER A 31 12.90 -21.58 24.14
CA SER A 31 11.52 -21.79 23.64
C SER A 31 10.39 -21.75 24.69
N SER A 32 9.20 -21.36 24.23
CA SER A 32 7.91 -21.55 24.92
C SER A 32 7.04 -22.50 24.12
N LEU A 33 6.18 -23.28 24.76
CA LEU A 33 5.45 -24.39 24.13
C LEU A 33 3.95 -24.28 24.37
N SER A 34 3.17 -24.58 23.32
CA SER A 34 1.72 -24.79 23.45
C SER A 34 1.39 -26.26 23.26
N LEU A 35 0.45 -26.77 24.06
CA LEU A 35 0.04 -28.19 24.07
C LEU A 35 -1.48 -28.34 24.16
N ARG A 36 -2.00 -29.42 23.57
CA ARG A 36 -3.38 -29.88 23.76
C ARG A 36 -3.43 -31.30 24.33
N PHE A 37 -4.17 -31.52 25.41
CA PHE A 37 -4.32 -32.83 26.04
C PHE A 37 -5.62 -33.54 25.66
N ALA A 38 -5.60 -34.88 25.69
CA ALA A 38 -6.75 -35.73 25.38
C ALA A 38 -7.81 -35.78 26.50
N SER A 39 -7.50 -35.34 27.73
CA SER A 39 -8.44 -35.30 28.87
C SER A 39 -8.15 -34.13 29.82
N HIS A 40 -9.14 -33.71 30.62
CA HIS A 40 -9.04 -32.57 31.54
C HIS A 40 -8.04 -32.80 32.71
N SER A 41 -6.95 -32.01 32.70
CA SER A 41 -6.02 -31.55 33.76
C SER A 41 -5.32 -32.56 34.73
N PRO A 42 -4.06 -32.31 35.19
CA PRO A 42 -3.83 -31.56 36.44
C PRO A 42 -2.46 -30.80 36.61
N SER A 43 -2.34 -30.23 37.81
CA SER A 43 -1.44 -29.29 38.48
C SER A 43 0.10 -29.47 38.41
N ALA A 44 0.79 -28.42 37.94
CA ALA A 44 2.13 -27.91 38.33
C ALA A 44 2.80 -27.24 37.12
N LEU A 45 3.58 -26.17 37.36
CA LEU A 45 4.20 -25.23 36.41
C LEU A 45 3.27 -24.14 35.87
N LEU A 46 3.79 -22.92 35.79
CA LEU A 46 3.11 -21.66 35.47
C LEU A 46 2.23 -21.78 34.21
N ARG A 47 0.98 -22.20 34.41
CA ARG A 47 0.01 -22.40 33.34
C ARG A 47 -0.69 -21.07 33.10
N ARG A 48 -0.73 -20.65 31.83
CA ARG A 48 -1.79 -19.77 31.37
C ARG A 48 -2.65 -20.60 30.43
N GLY A 49 -3.90 -20.84 30.83
CA GLY A 49 -4.89 -21.43 29.93
C GLY A 49 -5.08 -20.50 28.73
N VAL A 50 -5.11 -21.06 27.52
CA VAL A 50 -5.34 -20.29 26.30
C VAL A 50 -6.83 -20.30 25.98
N PHE A 51 -7.39 -21.49 25.73
CA PHE A 51 -8.83 -21.77 25.65
C PHE A 51 -9.04 -23.30 25.67
N GLY A 52 -10.14 -23.79 26.27
CA GLY A 52 -10.43 -25.23 26.36
C GLY A 52 -9.27 -26.07 26.89
N ASP A 53 -8.93 -27.15 26.17
CA ASP A 53 -7.81 -28.05 26.49
C ASP A 53 -6.44 -27.57 25.98
N TYR A 54 -6.32 -26.30 25.56
CA TYR A 54 -5.06 -25.71 25.09
C TYR A 54 -4.34 -24.97 26.22
N TYR A 55 -3.06 -25.30 26.39
CA TYR A 55 -2.23 -24.78 27.47
C TYR A 55 -0.93 -24.21 26.93
N HIS A 56 -0.50 -23.07 27.49
CA HIS A 56 0.77 -22.45 27.18
C HIS A 56 1.74 -22.58 28.36
N PHE A 57 2.90 -23.19 28.11
CA PHE A 57 3.95 -23.40 29.08
C PHE A 57 5.13 -22.45 28.82
N ARG A 58 5.63 -21.82 29.88
CA ARG A 58 6.73 -20.85 29.81
C ARG A 58 7.72 -21.05 30.95
N HIS A 59 9.02 -21.06 30.64
CA HIS A 59 10.05 -20.96 31.67
C HIS A 59 10.15 -19.55 32.22
N ARG A 60 10.32 -19.41 33.54
CA ARG A 60 10.51 -18.09 34.17
C ARG A 60 11.81 -17.40 33.78
N THR A 61 12.84 -18.16 33.39
CA THR A 61 14.18 -17.61 33.09
C THR A 61 14.50 -17.53 31.60
N VAL A 62 13.63 -18.02 30.70
CA VAL A 62 13.87 -18.01 29.25
C VAL A 62 13.19 -16.81 28.60
N VAL A 63 13.97 -16.04 27.83
CA VAL A 63 13.51 -14.84 27.10
C VAL A 63 12.90 -15.28 25.75
N LYS A 64 11.77 -14.69 25.36
CA LYS A 64 11.11 -14.95 24.06
C LYS A 64 11.98 -14.47 22.89
N ARG A 65 12.81 -15.33 22.30
CA ARG A 65 13.68 -14.93 21.18
C ARG A 65 13.89 -15.95 20.06
N SER A 66 13.48 -17.22 20.19
CA SER A 66 13.72 -18.15 19.10
C SER A 66 12.87 -17.84 17.86
N LEU A 67 13.57 -17.70 16.72
CA LEU A 67 13.03 -17.53 15.37
C LEU A 67 12.93 -18.86 14.61
N SER A 68 13.41 -19.97 15.19
CA SER A 68 13.49 -21.28 14.55
C SER A 68 13.05 -22.40 15.49
N ASP A 69 12.45 -23.42 14.91
CA ASP A 69 11.93 -24.58 15.62
C ASP A 69 13.04 -25.55 16.05
N HIS A 70 12.91 -26.14 17.24
CA HIS A 70 13.85 -27.14 17.78
C HIS A 70 13.29 -28.55 17.57
N ARG A 71 13.66 -29.16 16.42
CA ARG A 71 13.13 -30.46 15.96
C ARG A 71 13.27 -31.62 16.96
N GLY A 72 14.30 -31.61 17.82
CA GLY A 72 14.56 -32.71 18.75
C GLY A 72 13.52 -32.86 19.87
N THR A 73 12.93 -31.75 20.32
CA THR A 73 11.95 -31.75 21.42
C THR A 73 10.54 -32.01 20.91
N GLN A 74 10.22 -31.50 19.72
CA GLN A 74 8.92 -31.68 19.06
C GLN A 74 8.60 -33.16 18.83
N VAL A 75 9.57 -33.94 18.33
CA VAL A 75 9.40 -35.38 18.07
C VAL A 75 9.11 -36.20 19.33
N ARG A 76 9.57 -35.77 20.51
CA ARG A 76 9.33 -36.47 21.77
C ARG A 76 7.93 -36.22 22.32
N LEU A 77 7.42 -34.99 22.20
CA LEU A 77 6.08 -34.62 22.63
C LEU A 77 5.00 -35.19 21.71
N GLU A 78 5.26 -35.24 20.40
CA GLU A 78 4.37 -35.87 19.41
C GLU A 78 4.24 -37.39 19.58
N ARG A 79 5.17 -38.03 20.30
CA ARG A 79 5.14 -39.47 20.59
C ARG A 79 4.41 -39.82 21.89
N ASP A 80 4.04 -38.84 22.71
CA ASP A 80 3.31 -39.10 23.96
C ASP A 80 1.79 -39.26 23.68
N PRO A 81 1.18 -40.39 24.06
CA PRO A 81 -0.23 -40.68 23.75
C PRO A 81 -1.23 -39.73 24.43
N LYS A 82 -0.80 -38.95 25.44
CA LYS A 82 -1.65 -37.95 26.12
C LYS A 82 -1.59 -36.58 25.43
N VAL A 83 -0.61 -36.35 24.56
CA VAL A 83 -0.41 -35.10 23.82
C VAL A 83 -1.00 -35.27 22.43
N THR A 84 -2.13 -34.60 22.21
CA THR A 84 -2.79 -34.62 20.89
C THR A 84 -2.14 -33.66 19.89
N TRP A 85 -1.48 -32.62 20.42
CA TRP A 85 -0.81 -31.61 19.62
C TRP A 85 0.21 -30.85 20.48
N ALA A 86 1.37 -30.58 19.88
CA ALA A 86 2.44 -29.77 20.45
C ALA A 86 3.00 -28.82 19.40
N GLU A 87 3.19 -27.56 19.74
CA GLU A 87 3.86 -26.59 18.86
C GLU A 87 4.75 -25.66 19.67
N GLN A 88 6.01 -25.60 19.27
CA GLN A 88 6.93 -24.57 19.75
C GLN A 88 6.44 -23.20 19.29
N GLN A 89 6.24 -22.30 20.25
CA GLN A 89 5.83 -20.93 19.97
C GLN A 89 7.02 -20.12 19.47
N VAL A 90 7.09 -19.94 18.16
CA VAL A 90 8.04 -19.06 17.48
C VAL A 90 7.51 -17.63 17.52
N SER A 91 8.40 -16.66 17.75
CA SER A 91 8.01 -15.26 17.62
C SER A 91 7.63 -14.97 16.17
N LYS A 92 6.34 -14.70 15.90
CA LYS A 92 5.91 -14.23 14.59
C LYS A 92 6.45 -12.82 14.36
N LYS A 93 7.16 -12.60 13.25
CA LYS A 93 7.45 -11.24 12.75
C LYS A 93 6.11 -10.60 12.36
N ARG A 94 5.61 -9.71 13.21
CA ARG A 94 4.43 -8.89 12.93
C ARG A 94 4.90 -7.44 12.87
N LYS A 95 4.75 -6.80 11.71
CA LYS A 95 4.84 -5.34 11.61
C LYS A 95 3.49 -4.78 12.05
N LYS A 96 3.48 -3.76 12.91
CA LYS A 96 2.26 -2.99 13.17
C LYS A 96 1.80 -2.45 11.82
N ARG A 97 0.51 -2.56 11.48
CA ARG A 97 -0.07 -1.90 10.29
C ARG A 97 0.41 -0.44 10.34
N ASP A 98 1.07 -0.01 9.27
CA ASP A 98 1.96 1.14 9.26
C ASP A 98 1.30 2.32 9.97
N ILE A 99 1.99 2.84 10.99
CA ILE A 99 1.62 4.12 11.58
C ILE A 99 1.77 5.11 10.43
N TYR A 100 0.67 5.74 10.01
CA TYR A 100 0.72 6.79 9.01
C TYR A 100 1.83 7.78 9.38
N GLN A 101 2.76 7.98 8.46
CA GLN A 101 3.76 9.03 8.54
C GLN A 101 3.39 10.04 7.48
N GLU A 102 3.40 11.31 7.87
CA GLU A 102 3.22 12.40 6.91
C GLU A 102 4.29 12.31 5.82
N PRO A 103 3.94 12.67 4.57
CA PRO A 103 4.92 12.73 3.52
C PRO A 103 6.12 13.62 3.87
N SER A 104 7.30 13.16 3.48
CA SER A 104 8.58 13.80 3.77
C SER A 104 9.04 14.80 2.69
N ASP A 105 8.22 15.01 1.67
CA ASP A 105 8.53 15.78 0.48
C ASP A 105 8.71 17.28 0.78
N PRO A 106 9.69 17.96 0.17
CA PRO A 106 10.14 19.29 0.58
C PRO A 106 9.06 20.37 0.46
N LYS A 107 8.10 20.21 -0.45
CA LYS A 107 6.98 21.14 -0.69
C LYS A 107 5.66 20.68 -0.07
N PHE A 108 5.60 19.53 0.60
CA PHE A 108 4.36 19.05 1.22
C PHE A 108 3.77 20.08 2.20
N ARG A 109 4.62 20.80 2.95
CA ARG A 109 4.19 21.87 3.86
C ARG A 109 3.61 23.10 3.16
N ASP A 110 3.95 23.30 1.88
CA ASP A 110 3.42 24.39 1.05
C ASP A 110 2.06 24.00 0.42
N GLN A 111 1.70 22.71 0.42
CA GLN A 111 0.43 22.17 -0.11
C GLN A 111 -0.69 22.30 0.93
N TRP A 112 -1.05 23.55 1.23
CA TRP A 112 -2.07 23.93 2.21
C TRP A 112 -3.45 23.27 1.98
N TYR A 113 -3.75 22.86 0.75
CA TYR A 113 -5.01 22.20 0.39
C TYR A 113 -5.05 20.71 0.83
N LEU A 114 -3.90 20.07 1.06
CA LEU A 114 -3.82 18.70 1.57
C LEU A 114 -3.82 18.66 3.09
N TYR A 115 -3.19 19.65 3.71
CA TYR A 115 -3.10 19.79 5.15
C TYR A 115 -3.02 21.26 5.56
N ASN A 116 -3.99 21.68 6.38
CA ASN A 116 -4.04 23.00 6.99
C ASN A 116 -4.36 22.86 8.48
N PRO A 117 -3.55 23.43 9.40
CA PRO A 117 -3.83 23.37 10.84
C PRO A 117 -5.20 23.91 11.26
N ASN A 118 -5.81 24.78 10.44
CA ASN A 118 -7.13 25.35 10.69
C ASN A 118 -8.28 24.52 10.08
N HIS A 119 -8.01 23.32 9.57
CA HIS A 119 -8.98 22.41 8.93
C HIS A 119 -9.73 23.03 7.73
N ARG A 120 -9.07 23.95 7.02
CA ARG A 120 -9.51 24.50 5.73
C ARG A 120 -8.72 23.84 4.61
N ASP A 121 -8.90 22.54 4.47
CA ASP A 121 -8.23 21.66 3.53
C ASP A 121 -9.20 20.58 3.02
N LEU A 122 -8.73 19.68 2.16
CA LEU A 122 -9.51 18.59 1.59
C LEU A 122 -9.71 17.39 2.53
N ASN A 123 -9.17 17.44 3.75
CA ASN A 123 -9.14 16.33 4.70
C ASN A 123 -8.51 15.04 4.12
N ALA A 124 -7.59 15.17 3.13
CA ALA A 124 -6.93 14.04 2.47
C ALA A 124 -6.14 13.16 3.44
N ARG A 125 -5.53 13.78 4.46
CA ARG A 125 -4.80 13.10 5.54
C ARG A 125 -5.64 12.02 6.23
N SER A 126 -6.92 12.29 6.49
CA SER A 126 -7.79 11.30 7.15
C SER A 126 -7.96 10.04 6.29
N ALA A 127 -8.03 10.18 4.96
CA ALA A 127 -8.08 9.03 4.05
C ALA A 127 -6.75 8.26 4.05
N TRP A 128 -5.62 8.97 4.04
CA TRP A 128 -4.29 8.35 4.11
C TRP A 128 -4.04 7.62 5.44
N GLU A 129 -4.54 8.16 6.56
CA GLU A 129 -4.50 7.52 7.88
C GLU A 129 -5.30 6.22 7.94
N LEU A 130 -6.34 6.10 7.11
CA LEU A 130 -7.09 4.86 6.90
C LEU A 130 -6.41 3.90 5.90
N GLY A 131 -5.33 4.32 5.25
CA GLY A 131 -4.54 3.54 4.29
C GLY A 131 -4.97 3.69 2.82
N TYR A 132 -5.90 4.60 2.51
CA TYR A 132 -6.34 4.86 1.14
C TYR A 132 -5.45 5.90 0.48
N THR A 133 -4.71 5.49 -0.55
CA THR A 133 -3.67 6.32 -1.21
C THR A 133 -3.81 6.36 -2.73
N GLY A 134 -4.92 5.86 -3.26
CA GLY A 134 -5.16 5.71 -4.70
C GLY A 134 -4.62 4.41 -5.30
N LYS A 135 -3.96 3.55 -4.52
CA LYS A 135 -3.40 2.29 -5.02
C LYS A 135 -4.45 1.44 -5.74
N GLY A 136 -4.15 1.11 -7.00
CA GLY A 136 -5.02 0.29 -7.86
C GLY A 136 -6.03 1.08 -8.67
N VAL A 137 -6.07 2.41 -8.54
CA VAL A 137 -6.87 3.32 -9.37
C VAL A 137 -5.99 3.88 -10.47
N VAL A 138 -6.53 4.01 -11.68
CA VAL A 138 -5.92 4.60 -12.86
C VAL A 138 -6.64 5.90 -13.22
N VAL A 139 -5.91 7.00 -13.28
CA VAL A 139 -6.44 8.32 -13.65
C VAL A 139 -5.77 8.80 -14.94
N SER A 140 -6.51 9.46 -15.82
CA SER A 140 -5.95 10.12 -17.01
C SER A 140 -6.32 11.60 -17.08
N ILE A 141 -5.33 12.43 -17.40
CA ILE A 141 -5.48 13.89 -17.57
C ILE A 141 -5.70 14.20 -19.05
N LEU A 142 -6.87 14.69 -19.43
CA LEU A 142 -7.20 15.07 -20.81
C LEU A 142 -6.86 16.56 -21.01
N ASP A 143 -5.68 16.86 -21.56
CA ASP A 143 -5.12 18.22 -21.56
C ASP A 143 -4.05 18.45 -22.66
N ASP A 144 -3.04 19.28 -22.39
CA ASP A 144 -1.93 19.66 -23.28
C ASP A 144 -0.73 18.69 -23.28
N GLY A 145 -0.87 17.56 -22.58
CA GLY A 145 0.13 16.51 -22.46
C GLY A 145 0.68 16.33 -21.04
N ILE A 146 1.45 15.27 -20.84
CA ILE A 146 2.06 14.93 -19.56
C ILE A 146 3.55 14.65 -19.74
N GLU A 147 4.39 15.34 -18.96
CA GLU A 147 5.82 15.05 -18.88
C GLU A 147 6.03 13.71 -18.14
N LYS A 148 5.85 12.60 -18.87
CA LYS A 148 5.90 11.23 -18.32
C LYS A 148 7.22 10.88 -17.64
N ASN A 149 8.29 11.58 -18.00
CA ASN A 149 9.62 11.45 -17.41
C ASN A 149 9.90 12.45 -16.28
N HIS A 150 8.92 13.27 -15.86
CA HIS A 150 9.07 14.14 -14.70
C HIS A 150 9.43 13.28 -13.48
N PRO A 151 10.45 13.64 -12.69
CA PRO A 151 10.98 12.79 -11.63
C PRO A 151 9.95 12.49 -10.54
N ASP A 152 8.94 13.35 -10.41
CA ASP A 152 7.83 13.19 -9.45
C ASP A 152 6.60 12.46 -10.01
N LEU A 153 6.60 12.09 -11.30
CA LEU A 153 5.48 11.39 -11.96
C LEU A 153 5.88 10.01 -12.49
N MET A 154 7.13 9.84 -12.93
CA MET A 154 7.56 8.68 -13.72
C MET A 154 7.31 7.31 -13.06
N GLN A 155 7.25 7.21 -11.74
CA GLN A 155 6.95 5.95 -11.05
C GLN A 155 5.46 5.59 -11.09
N ASN A 156 4.60 6.60 -11.11
CA ASN A 156 3.15 6.46 -11.18
C ASN A 156 2.64 6.52 -12.63
N TYR A 157 3.47 6.96 -13.58
CA TYR A 157 3.10 7.02 -14.99
C TYR A 157 2.59 5.67 -15.51
N ASP A 158 1.53 5.73 -16.32
CA ASP A 158 0.90 4.59 -16.97
C ASP A 158 0.70 4.86 -18.47
N PRO A 159 1.41 4.14 -19.36
CA PRO A 159 1.24 4.30 -20.80
C PRO A 159 -0.13 3.83 -21.29
N ASP A 160 -0.78 2.87 -20.63
CA ASP A 160 -2.10 2.38 -21.04
C ASP A 160 -3.22 3.38 -20.64
N ALA A 161 -2.90 4.38 -19.83
CA ALA A 161 -3.75 5.52 -19.51
C ALA A 161 -3.40 6.77 -20.34
N SER A 162 -2.59 6.62 -21.38
CA SER A 162 -1.99 7.74 -22.11
C SER A 162 -2.12 7.62 -23.63
N TYR A 163 -2.24 8.76 -24.31
CA TYR A 163 -2.23 8.82 -25.77
C TYR A 163 -2.01 10.26 -26.27
N ASP A 164 -1.46 10.44 -27.46
CA ASP A 164 -1.41 11.72 -28.15
C ASP A 164 -2.42 11.73 -29.30
N VAL A 165 -3.53 12.44 -29.10
CA VAL A 165 -4.57 12.58 -30.12
C VAL A 165 -4.20 13.67 -31.14
N ASN A 166 -3.39 14.65 -30.75
CA ASN A 166 -2.96 15.72 -31.64
C ASN A 166 -2.04 15.18 -32.76
N ASP A 167 -1.08 14.32 -32.41
CA ASP A 167 -0.11 13.75 -33.35
C ASP A 167 -0.42 12.29 -33.74
N GLY A 168 -1.37 11.64 -33.05
CA GLY A 168 -1.89 10.33 -33.42
C GLY A 168 -0.98 9.17 -33.03
N ASP A 169 -0.29 9.26 -31.90
CA ASP A 169 0.69 8.29 -31.42
C ASP A 169 0.57 8.06 -29.90
N PRO A 170 1.24 7.05 -29.30
CA PRO A 170 1.05 6.72 -27.89
C PRO A 170 1.83 7.61 -26.91
N ASP A 171 2.65 8.56 -27.36
CA ASP A 171 3.49 9.38 -26.50
C ASP A 171 2.86 10.77 -26.19
N PRO A 172 2.27 10.97 -25.01
CA PRO A 172 1.63 12.24 -24.65
C PRO A 172 2.62 13.34 -24.20
N GLN A 173 3.91 13.24 -24.54
CA GLN A 173 4.91 14.20 -24.10
C GLN A 173 4.53 15.63 -24.55
N PRO A 174 4.52 16.62 -23.65
CA PRO A 174 4.23 17.98 -24.04
C PRO A 174 5.33 18.52 -24.95
N ARG A 175 4.92 19.27 -25.97
CA ARG A 175 5.84 20.01 -26.83
C ARG A 175 6.35 21.24 -26.06
N TYR A 176 7.66 21.31 -25.84
CA TYR A 176 8.27 22.45 -25.15
C TYR A 176 8.29 23.70 -26.05
N THR A 177 7.81 24.82 -25.48
CA THR A 177 7.87 26.15 -26.10
C THR A 177 8.59 27.12 -25.18
N GLN A 178 9.08 28.25 -25.70
CA GLN A 178 9.72 29.28 -24.86
C GLN A 178 8.76 29.88 -23.82
N LEU A 179 7.46 29.86 -24.10
CA LEU A 179 6.42 30.38 -23.20
C LEU A 179 5.90 29.31 -22.22
N ASN A 180 6.35 28.07 -22.36
CA ASN A 180 5.87 26.90 -21.61
C ASN A 180 4.34 26.77 -21.70
N ASP A 181 3.79 26.83 -22.91
CA ASP A 181 2.34 26.81 -23.12
C ASP A 181 1.75 25.46 -22.67
N ASN A 182 2.42 24.36 -23.02
CA ASN A 182 1.99 22.98 -22.76
C ASN A 182 2.45 22.45 -21.39
N ARG A 183 2.16 23.19 -20.31
CA ARG A 183 2.57 22.87 -18.95
C ARG A 183 1.42 22.42 -18.06
N HIS A 184 0.19 22.56 -18.53
CA HIS A 184 -1.01 22.50 -17.72
C HIS A 184 -1.30 21.05 -17.28
N GLY A 185 -1.32 20.09 -18.21
CA GLY A 185 -1.57 18.69 -17.92
C GLY A 185 -0.56 18.08 -16.95
N THR A 186 0.73 18.44 -17.08
CA THR A 186 1.78 17.99 -16.13
C THR A 186 1.55 18.51 -14.71
N ARG A 187 1.05 19.74 -14.55
CA ARG A 187 0.71 20.30 -13.22
C ARG A 187 -0.47 19.56 -12.61
N CYS A 188 -1.55 19.39 -13.38
CA CYS A 188 -2.73 18.67 -12.94
C CYS A 188 -2.42 17.20 -12.57
N ALA A 189 -1.57 16.52 -13.36
CA ALA A 189 -1.10 15.17 -13.05
C ALA A 189 -0.36 15.10 -11.70
N GLY A 190 0.44 16.13 -11.38
CA GLY A 190 1.12 16.25 -10.09
C GLY A 190 0.15 16.38 -8.92
N GLU A 191 -0.90 17.19 -9.07
CA GLU A 191 -1.94 17.34 -8.03
C GLU A 191 -2.65 16.01 -7.71
N VAL A 192 -2.85 15.16 -8.73
CA VAL A 192 -3.47 13.85 -8.57
C VAL A 192 -2.48 12.83 -7.98
N ALA A 193 -1.33 12.65 -8.60
CA ALA A 193 -0.49 11.46 -8.39
C ALA A 193 1.01 11.72 -8.35
N ALA A 194 1.46 12.94 -7.99
CA ALA A 194 2.87 13.14 -7.63
C ALA A 194 3.30 12.14 -6.54
N VAL A 195 4.48 11.58 -6.70
CA VAL A 195 5.00 10.47 -5.88
C VAL A 195 5.35 10.97 -4.48
N ALA A 196 4.82 10.32 -3.46
CA ALA A 196 5.16 10.68 -2.08
C ALA A 196 6.49 10.05 -1.61
N ASN A 197 7.18 10.75 -0.70
CA ASN A 197 8.40 10.34 -0.01
C ASN A 197 9.59 10.04 -0.94
N ASN A 198 9.71 10.78 -2.04
CA ASN A 198 10.85 10.69 -2.95
C ASN A 198 11.82 11.89 -2.80
N GLY A 199 11.47 12.88 -1.97
CA GLY A 199 12.29 14.07 -1.71
C GLY A 199 12.25 15.10 -2.84
N ILE A 200 11.29 15.00 -3.76
CA ILE A 200 11.08 15.89 -4.90
C ILE A 200 9.74 16.60 -4.69
N CYS A 201 9.68 17.89 -5.00
CA CYS A 201 8.45 18.69 -4.97
C CYS A 201 7.52 18.37 -3.78
N GLY A 202 6.26 18.03 -4.03
CA GLY A 202 5.21 17.74 -3.05
C GLY A 202 4.63 16.34 -3.26
N VAL A 203 3.33 16.16 -3.01
CA VAL A 203 2.64 14.88 -3.21
C VAL A 203 1.30 15.04 -3.89
N GLY A 204 0.87 14.01 -4.62
CA GLY A 204 -0.48 13.94 -5.15
C GLY A 204 -1.50 13.53 -4.07
N VAL A 205 -2.76 13.90 -4.25
CA VAL A 205 -3.87 13.44 -3.39
C VAL A 205 -3.91 11.90 -3.33
N ALA A 206 -3.68 11.26 -4.47
CA ALA A 206 -3.67 9.82 -4.71
C ALA A 206 -2.27 9.37 -5.14
N TYR A 207 -1.25 9.64 -4.32
CA TYR A 207 0.17 9.43 -4.63
C TYR A 207 0.61 7.97 -4.93
N ASN A 208 -0.28 6.98 -4.81
CA ASN A 208 -0.05 5.59 -5.24
C ASN A 208 -0.98 5.15 -6.40
N ALA A 209 -1.80 6.05 -6.94
CA ALA A 209 -2.56 5.81 -8.16
C ALA A 209 -1.63 5.76 -9.38
N LYS A 210 -2.12 5.12 -10.43
CA LYS A 210 -1.54 5.25 -11.77
C LYS A 210 -2.06 6.50 -12.44
N ILE A 211 -1.18 7.17 -13.19
CA ILE A 211 -1.48 8.44 -13.85
C ILE A 211 -1.03 8.39 -15.31
N GLY A 212 -1.95 8.66 -16.23
CA GLY A 212 -1.66 8.90 -17.63
C GLY A 212 -2.04 10.31 -18.04
N GLY A 213 -1.85 10.60 -19.33
CA GLY A 213 -2.30 11.85 -19.91
C GLY A 213 -2.64 11.68 -21.38
N VAL A 214 -3.66 12.41 -21.82
CA VAL A 214 -4.03 12.53 -23.22
C VAL A 214 -3.68 13.91 -23.70
N ARG A 215 -2.74 14.00 -24.66
CA ARG A 215 -2.41 15.26 -25.33
C ARG A 215 -3.44 15.49 -26.44
N MET A 216 -4.35 16.44 -26.19
CA MET A 216 -5.44 16.76 -27.10
C MET A 216 -5.69 18.28 -27.26
N LEU A 217 -5.10 19.13 -26.41
CA LEU A 217 -5.26 20.60 -26.47
C LEU A 217 -4.13 21.35 -27.21
N ASP A 218 -3.02 20.72 -27.59
CA ASP A 218 -1.91 21.38 -28.32
C ASP A 218 -2.12 21.28 -29.85
N GLY A 219 -3.33 21.60 -30.31
CA GLY A 219 -3.76 21.47 -31.70
C GLY A 219 -5.22 21.88 -31.91
N GLU A 220 -5.75 21.61 -33.09
CA GLU A 220 -7.18 21.85 -33.36
C GLU A 220 -8.04 20.84 -32.59
N VAL A 221 -8.95 21.35 -31.74
CA VAL A 221 -9.87 20.53 -30.96
C VAL A 221 -11.21 20.43 -31.71
N THR A 222 -11.51 19.22 -32.19
CA THR A 222 -12.77 18.91 -32.90
C THR A 222 -13.62 17.94 -32.09
N ASP A 223 -14.91 17.78 -32.43
CA ASP A 223 -15.81 16.79 -31.81
C ASP A 223 -15.22 15.36 -31.82
N MET A 224 -14.46 15.01 -32.87
CA MET A 224 -13.76 13.73 -32.96
C MET A 224 -12.62 13.62 -31.94
N VAL A 225 -11.81 14.67 -31.79
CA VAL A 225 -10.68 14.72 -30.83
C VAL A 225 -11.22 14.58 -29.40
N GLU A 226 -12.28 15.31 -29.05
CA GLU A 226 -12.95 15.18 -27.76
C GLU A 226 -13.45 13.75 -27.53
N ALA A 227 -14.19 13.20 -28.51
CA ALA A 227 -14.77 11.86 -28.38
C ALA A 227 -13.72 10.76 -28.25
N GLN A 228 -12.63 10.82 -29.02
CA GLN A 228 -11.51 9.88 -28.90
C GLN A 228 -10.83 9.98 -27.55
N SER A 229 -10.58 11.20 -27.06
CA SER A 229 -9.96 11.43 -25.76
C SER A 229 -10.81 10.91 -24.61
N LEU A 230 -12.13 11.18 -24.64
CA LEU A 230 -13.10 10.71 -23.65
C LEU A 230 -13.31 9.19 -23.68
N SER A 231 -12.99 8.53 -24.80
CA SER A 231 -13.17 7.08 -24.99
C SER A 231 -11.86 6.30 -24.91
N LEU A 232 -10.76 6.90 -24.46
CA LEU A 232 -9.47 6.21 -24.38
C LEU A 232 -9.52 5.13 -23.30
N ASN A 233 -9.43 3.86 -23.69
CA ASN A 233 -9.27 2.72 -22.78
C ASN A 233 -10.20 2.72 -21.54
N PRO A 234 -11.54 2.81 -21.69
CA PRO A 234 -12.49 2.93 -20.58
C PRO A 234 -12.59 1.68 -19.70
N GLN A 235 -12.00 0.56 -20.13
CA GLN A 235 -11.90 -0.68 -19.35
C GLN A 235 -10.67 -0.68 -18.43
N HIS A 236 -9.75 0.26 -18.62
CA HIS A 236 -8.50 0.39 -17.86
C HIS A 236 -8.46 1.67 -17.03
N ILE A 237 -8.92 2.79 -17.59
CA ILE A 237 -8.93 4.10 -16.93
C ILE A 237 -10.19 4.24 -16.08
N ASP A 238 -10.03 4.47 -14.78
CA ASP A 238 -11.16 4.61 -13.85
C ASP A 238 -11.70 6.05 -13.82
N VAL A 239 -10.82 7.04 -13.97
CA VAL A 239 -11.15 8.46 -13.83
C VAL A 239 -10.50 9.27 -14.93
N TYR A 240 -11.29 10.09 -15.61
CA TYR A 240 -10.83 11.12 -16.53
C TYR A 240 -10.95 12.48 -15.86
N SER A 241 -9.89 13.29 -15.93
CA SER A 241 -9.87 14.67 -15.44
C SER A 241 -9.69 15.62 -16.62
N ALA A 242 -10.55 16.62 -16.71
CA ALA A 242 -10.59 17.60 -17.79
C ALA A 242 -10.97 18.97 -17.23
N SER A 243 -10.30 20.01 -17.72
CA SER A 243 -10.60 21.41 -17.39
C SER A 243 -10.60 22.28 -18.65
N TRP A 244 -11.15 21.72 -19.74
CA TRP A 244 -11.42 22.41 -21.00
C TRP A 244 -12.93 22.50 -21.22
N GLY A 245 -13.34 23.34 -22.15
CA GLY A 245 -14.73 23.61 -22.45
C GLY A 245 -14.88 24.84 -23.35
N PRO A 246 -16.10 25.41 -23.42
CA PRO A 246 -16.33 26.67 -24.13
C PRO A 246 -15.49 27.81 -23.56
N GLU A 247 -15.33 28.88 -24.33
CA GLU A 247 -14.59 30.06 -23.89
C GLU A 247 -15.27 30.74 -22.67
N ASP A 248 -14.50 31.02 -21.63
CA ASP A 248 -14.96 31.67 -20.38
C ASP A 248 -15.11 33.20 -20.53
N ASP A 249 -15.74 33.66 -21.62
CA ASP A 249 -15.90 35.10 -21.94
C ASP A 249 -17.17 35.74 -21.36
N GLY A 250 -18.00 34.93 -20.69
CA GLY A 250 -19.29 35.33 -20.12
C GLY A 250 -20.40 35.55 -21.15
N LYS A 251 -20.22 35.11 -22.40
CA LYS A 251 -21.18 35.29 -23.50
C LYS A 251 -21.42 34.01 -24.31
N THR A 252 -20.49 33.06 -24.25
CA THR A 252 -20.56 31.79 -24.98
C THR A 252 -21.47 30.79 -24.28
N VAL A 253 -22.32 30.13 -25.05
CA VAL A 253 -23.11 28.97 -24.60
C VAL A 253 -22.86 27.87 -25.62
N ASP A 254 -22.12 26.85 -25.22
CA ASP A 254 -21.78 25.71 -26.05
C ASP A 254 -21.64 24.44 -25.20
N GLY A 255 -21.45 23.29 -25.83
CA GLY A 255 -21.25 22.02 -25.14
C GLY A 255 -20.87 20.91 -26.11
N PRO A 256 -20.75 19.66 -25.62
CA PRO A 256 -20.26 18.56 -26.44
C PRO A 256 -21.14 18.37 -27.67
N ALA A 257 -20.51 18.17 -28.82
CA ALA A 257 -21.18 17.85 -30.06
C ALA A 257 -21.57 16.36 -30.10
N LYS A 258 -21.87 15.81 -31.28
CA LYS A 258 -22.58 14.52 -31.38
C LYS A 258 -21.69 13.36 -30.90
N LEU A 259 -20.41 13.35 -31.28
CA LEU A 259 -19.50 12.27 -30.95
C LEU A 259 -19.09 12.34 -29.48
N ALA A 260 -18.78 13.52 -28.95
CA ALA A 260 -18.44 13.69 -27.55
C ALA A 260 -19.61 13.32 -26.62
N LYS A 261 -20.85 13.68 -26.98
CA LYS A 261 -22.06 13.23 -26.26
C LYS A 261 -22.21 11.70 -26.26
N GLU A 262 -21.95 11.06 -27.40
CA GLU A 262 -21.99 9.61 -27.51
C GLU A 262 -20.88 8.93 -26.67
N ALA A 263 -19.68 9.51 -26.62
CA ALA A 263 -18.59 9.03 -25.76
C ALA A 263 -18.98 9.05 -24.28
N PHE A 264 -19.60 10.16 -23.81
CA PHE A 264 -20.15 10.21 -22.45
C PHE A 264 -21.24 9.16 -22.22
N LEU A 265 -22.16 8.98 -23.18
CA LEU A 265 -23.23 8.00 -23.05
C LEU A 265 -22.65 6.59 -22.90
N ARG A 266 -21.70 6.21 -23.76
CA ARG A 266 -21.02 4.91 -23.70
C ARG A 266 -20.28 4.70 -22.40
N GLY A 267 -19.54 5.70 -21.92
CA GLY A 267 -18.84 5.63 -20.64
C GLY A 267 -19.76 5.35 -19.44
N VAL A 268 -21.05 5.71 -19.52
CA VAL A 268 -22.04 5.45 -18.45
C VAL A 268 -22.85 4.18 -18.68
N THR A 269 -23.17 3.84 -19.93
CA THR A 269 -24.04 2.70 -20.25
C THR A 269 -23.29 1.39 -20.47
N GLU A 270 -22.03 1.46 -20.90
CA GLU A 270 -21.18 0.31 -21.17
C GLU A 270 -20.26 0.09 -19.97
N VAL A 271 -20.83 -0.24 -18.81
CA VAL A 271 -20.02 -0.58 -17.61
C VAL A 271 -19.38 -1.95 -17.78
N CYS A 272 -18.06 -1.94 -17.63
CA CYS A 272 -17.11 -3.04 -17.54
C CYS A 272 -17.60 -4.16 -16.59
N VAL A 273 -17.66 -5.40 -17.09
CA VAL A 273 -17.93 -6.62 -16.29
C VAL A 273 -16.61 -7.24 -15.85
#